data_AF-X1RBD2-F1
#
_entry.id   AF-X1RBD2-F1
#
_cell.length_a   1.000
_cell.length_b   1.000
_cell.length_c   1.000
_cell.angle_alpha   90.00
_cell.angle_beta   90.00
_cell.angle_gamma   90.00
#
_symmetry.space_group_name_H-M   'P 1'
#
loop_
_entity.id
_entity.type
_entity.pdbx_description
1 polymer ?
#
loop_
_entity_poly.entity_id
_entity_poly.type
_entity_poly.pdbx_seq_one_letter_code
_entity_poly.pdbx_strand_id
1 'polypeptide(L)'
;TVDYVAHAQDNPNTPDGREPTDYETAGLWHAFTGYSGGWMPVSMDLSPFAGHSIDLYFTLWQDGAFTLQNMYVDDISIPEIGFSDDIEAGEDDWATTGWYVTDGILDNGWGVTVIDTKSVPTARYPEPADNFAMTLHSIHTMFVYPGTQSGYLGVSATTGKSGRVKVAIVANHADHILTSSYVLIVS
;
A
#
# COMPACT_ATOMS: atom_id res chain seq x y z
N THR A 1 9.87 -11.02 -12.36
CA THR A 1 11.29 -10.74 -12.59
C THR A 1 11.43 -9.26 -12.79
N VAL A 2 12.43 -8.60 -12.21
CA VAL A 2 12.76 -7.22 -12.62
C VAL A 2 13.10 -7.28 -14.10
N ASP A 3 12.40 -6.47 -14.89
CA ASP A 3 12.65 -6.40 -16.31
C ASP A 3 13.50 -5.16 -16.59
N TYR A 4 14.67 -5.42 -17.18
CA TYR A 4 15.57 -4.40 -17.71
C TYR A 4 15.20 -4.04 -19.15
N VAL A 5 14.28 -4.78 -19.77
CA VAL A 5 13.77 -4.46 -21.10
C VAL A 5 12.88 -3.24 -20.99
N ALA A 6 13.15 -2.25 -21.83
CA ALA A 6 12.25 -1.11 -21.92
C ALA A 6 10.96 -1.54 -22.63
N HIS A 7 9.82 -1.22 -22.01
CA HIS A 7 8.52 -1.42 -22.61
C HIS A 7 7.95 -0.08 -23.02
N ALA A 8 7.48 0.02 -24.26
CA ALA A 8 6.74 1.21 -24.69
C ALA A 8 5.50 1.35 -23.79
N GLN A 9 5.29 2.52 -23.20
CA GLN A 9 4.03 2.82 -22.54
C GLN A 9 3.05 3.28 -23.62
N ASP A 10 1.87 2.66 -23.68
CA ASP A 10 0.75 3.17 -24.49
C ASP A 10 0.03 4.31 -23.75
N ASN A 11 0.80 5.20 -23.11
CA ASN A 11 0.26 6.30 -22.33
C ASN A 11 0.24 7.57 -23.19
N PRO A 12 -0.93 8.06 -23.63
CA PRO A 12 -1.03 9.26 -24.46
C PRO A 12 -0.57 10.55 -23.75
N ASN A 13 -0.25 10.48 -22.45
CA ASN A 13 0.30 11.60 -21.70
C ASN A 13 1.83 11.59 -21.59
N THR A 14 2.52 10.54 -22.06
CA THR A 14 3.99 10.56 -22.13
C THR A 14 4.42 11.49 -23.27
N PRO A 15 5.25 12.52 -23.02
CA PRO A 15 5.76 13.36 -24.09
C PRO A 15 6.64 12.58 -25.07
N ASP A 16 6.62 12.96 -26.36
CA ASP A 16 7.49 12.39 -27.39
C ASP A 16 8.98 12.37 -26.95
N GLY A 17 9.67 11.26 -27.21
CA GLY A 17 11.09 11.10 -26.84
C GLY A 17 11.32 10.78 -25.37
N ARG A 18 10.25 10.58 -24.58
CA ARG A 18 10.30 10.21 -23.16
C ARG A 18 9.78 8.80 -22.90
N GLU A 19 9.50 8.03 -23.95
CA GLU A 19 9.14 6.63 -23.79
C GLU A 19 10.37 5.82 -23.34
N PRO A 20 10.20 4.79 -22.48
CA PRO A 20 11.27 3.87 -22.11
C PRO A 20 12.09 3.37 -23.31
N THR A 21 11.42 3.02 -24.40
CA THR A 21 12.05 2.51 -25.62
C THR A 21 12.93 3.54 -26.34
N ASP A 22 12.65 4.84 -26.17
CA ASP A 22 13.50 5.91 -26.71
C ASP A 22 14.83 5.97 -25.97
N TYR A 23 14.79 5.87 -24.63
CA TYR A 23 16.00 5.81 -23.80
C TYR A 23 16.83 4.54 -24.07
N GLU A 24 16.16 3.39 -24.25
CA GLU A 24 16.85 2.14 -24.60
C GLU A 24 17.53 2.25 -25.97
N THR A 25 16.84 2.79 -26.97
CA THR A 25 17.41 3.04 -28.31
C THR A 25 18.62 3.97 -28.25
N ALA A 26 18.62 4.94 -27.34
CA ALA A 26 19.73 5.86 -27.10
C ALA A 26 20.86 5.26 -26.24
N GLY A 27 20.71 4.06 -25.68
CA GLY A 27 21.67 3.45 -24.76
C GLY A 27 21.73 4.12 -23.39
N LEU A 28 20.65 4.79 -22.98
CA LEU A 28 20.52 5.54 -21.72
C LEU A 28 19.55 4.88 -20.73
N TRP A 29 19.10 3.66 -21.02
CA TRP A 29 18.13 2.96 -20.19
C TRP A 29 18.80 2.31 -18.97
N HIS A 30 18.52 2.87 -17.80
CA HIS A 30 19.00 2.40 -16.49
C HIS A 30 17.84 2.31 -15.49
N ALA A 31 16.69 1.81 -15.95
CA ALA A 31 15.47 1.76 -15.17
C ALA A 31 14.91 0.33 -15.08
N PHE A 32 13.99 0.15 -14.15
CA PHE A 32 13.38 -1.13 -13.82
C PHE A 32 11.88 -1.08 -14.06
N THR A 33 11.32 -2.18 -14.55
CA THR A 33 9.87 -2.38 -14.58
C THR A 33 9.49 -3.75 -14.02
N GLY A 34 8.20 -3.92 -13.72
CA GLY A 34 7.64 -5.20 -13.27
C GLY A 34 7.82 -5.48 -11.78
N TYR A 35 7.85 -6.77 -11.43
CA TYR A 35 7.88 -7.25 -10.04
C TYR A 35 9.11 -8.13 -9.81
N SER A 36 9.96 -7.77 -8.83
CA SER A 36 11.19 -8.49 -8.52
C SER A 36 10.98 -9.86 -7.89
N GLY A 37 9.89 -10.07 -7.15
CA GLY A 37 9.68 -11.28 -6.35
C GLY A 37 10.34 -11.25 -4.97
N GLY A 38 10.99 -10.14 -4.62
CA GLY A 38 11.79 -9.97 -3.39
C GLY A 38 13.03 -9.14 -3.64
N TRP A 39 13.98 -9.18 -2.71
CA TRP A 39 15.28 -8.52 -2.87
C TRP A 39 16.08 -9.15 -4.02
N MET A 40 16.65 -8.29 -4.84
CA MET A 40 17.45 -8.65 -6.00
C MET A 40 18.66 -7.73 -6.07
N PRO A 41 19.88 -8.27 -6.24
CA PRO A 41 21.06 -7.44 -6.47
C PRO A 41 20.99 -6.81 -7.87
N VAL A 42 21.37 -5.53 -7.95
CA VAL A 42 21.45 -4.79 -9.21
C VAL A 42 22.78 -4.06 -9.30
N SER A 43 23.34 -3.99 -10.51
CA SER A 43 24.59 -3.28 -10.80
C SER A 43 24.43 -2.41 -12.04
N MET A 44 25.01 -1.22 -12.02
CA MET A 44 25.07 -0.29 -13.14
C MET A 44 26.53 0.16 -13.35
N ASP A 45 26.94 0.30 -14.61
CA ASP A 45 28.29 0.77 -14.93
C ASP A 45 28.36 2.30 -14.88
N LEU A 46 29.17 2.81 -13.95
CA LEU A 46 29.44 4.24 -13.81
C LEU A 46 30.71 4.69 -14.56
N SER A 47 31.40 3.80 -15.27
CA SER A 47 32.61 4.11 -16.05
C SER A 47 32.46 5.32 -17.00
N PRO A 48 31.31 5.54 -17.67
CA PRO A 48 31.13 6.73 -18.51
C PRO A 48 31.28 8.07 -17.77
N PHE A 49 31.16 8.06 -16.43
CA PHE A 49 31.26 9.24 -15.58
C PHE A 49 32.62 9.36 -14.86
N ALA A 50 33.59 8.50 -15.16
CA ALA A 50 34.89 8.52 -14.51
C ALA A 50 35.59 9.89 -14.66
N GLY A 51 36.05 10.44 -13.52
CA GLY A 51 36.69 11.77 -13.47
C GLY A 51 35.71 12.94 -13.39
N HIS A 52 34.41 12.69 -13.36
CA HIS A 52 33.38 13.70 -13.11
C HIS A 52 32.85 13.62 -11.68
N SER A 53 32.36 14.76 -11.18
CA SER A 53 31.47 14.78 -10.02
C SER A 53 30.06 14.60 -10.53
N ILE A 54 29.35 13.59 -10.04
CA ILE A 54 27.96 13.29 -10.43
C ILE A 54 27.08 13.21 -9.19
N ASP A 55 25.81 13.52 -9.39
CA ASP A 55 24.75 13.22 -8.43
C ASP A 55 23.99 11.99 -8.94
N LEU A 56 23.79 11.01 -8.06
CA LEU A 56 23.00 9.81 -8.35
C LEU A 56 21.61 9.95 -7.74
N TYR A 57 20.57 9.70 -8.54
CA TYR A 57 19.19 9.84 -8.12
C TYR A 57 18.46 8.51 -8.28
N PHE A 58 17.84 8.04 -7.21
CA PHE A 58 16.81 7.00 -7.29
C PHE A 58 15.47 7.68 -7.55
N THR A 59 14.86 7.37 -8.69
CA THR A 59 13.62 8.03 -9.10
C THR A 59 12.55 7.00 -9.42
N LEU A 60 11.37 7.20 -8.85
CA LEU A 60 10.18 6.40 -9.13
C LEU A 60 9.21 7.22 -9.97
N TRP A 61 8.70 6.63 -11.04
CA TRP A 61 7.66 7.21 -11.88
C TRP A 61 6.47 6.23 -11.91
N GLN A 62 5.28 6.72 -11.58
CA GLN A 62 4.02 5.96 -11.66
C GLN A 62 2.92 6.87 -12.19
N ASP A 63 1.91 6.27 -12.83
CA ASP A 63 0.71 7.01 -13.23
C ASP A 63 -0.24 7.21 -12.04
N GLY A 64 -1.37 7.89 -12.29
CA GLY A 64 -2.41 8.10 -11.29
C GLY A 64 -3.51 7.02 -11.28
N ALA A 65 -3.33 5.90 -12.01
CA ALA A 65 -4.40 4.92 -12.21
C ALA A 65 -4.41 3.85 -11.10
N PHE A 66 -3.25 3.32 -10.73
CA PHE A 66 -3.15 2.25 -9.74
C PHE A 66 -1.82 2.26 -9.00
N THR A 67 -1.85 2.21 -7.67
CA THR A 67 -0.65 2.27 -6.82
C THR A 67 -0.36 0.89 -6.22
N LEU A 68 0.87 0.42 -6.43
CA LEU A 68 1.41 -0.81 -5.84
C LEU A 68 2.62 -0.51 -4.97
N GLN A 69 3.10 -1.53 -4.23
CA GLN A 69 4.37 -1.40 -3.54
C GLN A 69 5.43 -1.07 -4.58
N ASN A 70 6.07 0.08 -4.37
CA ASN A 70 6.98 0.65 -5.33
C ASN A 70 8.39 0.09 -5.09
N MET A 71 9.40 0.95 -5.15
CA MET A 71 10.80 0.56 -5.08
C MET A 71 11.34 0.68 -3.66
N TYR A 72 12.09 -0.34 -3.25
CA TYR A 72 12.96 -0.32 -2.08
C TYR A 72 14.40 -0.48 -2.58
N VAL A 73 15.33 0.24 -1.95
CA VAL A 73 16.76 0.23 -2.27
C VAL A 73 17.50 0.02 -0.97
N ASP A 74 18.49 -0.87 -0.98
CA ASP A 74 19.26 -1.26 0.18
C ASP A 74 20.66 -1.74 -0.27
N ASP A 75 21.60 -1.86 0.67
CA ASP A 75 22.97 -2.33 0.45
C ASP A 75 23.69 -1.60 -0.71
N ILE A 76 23.67 -0.27 -0.68
CA ILE A 76 24.21 0.56 -1.76
C ILE A 76 25.73 0.61 -1.67
N SER A 77 26.44 0.32 -2.76
CA SER A 77 27.90 0.39 -2.78
C SER A 77 28.48 0.92 -4.09
N ILE A 78 29.58 1.66 -3.97
CA ILE A 78 30.45 2.08 -5.08
C ILE A 78 31.90 1.73 -4.69
N PRO A 79 32.33 0.49 -4.96
CA PRO A 79 33.62 -0.03 -4.49
C PRO A 79 34.83 0.79 -4.94
N GLU A 80 34.78 1.36 -6.14
CA GLU A 80 35.88 2.12 -6.76
C GLU A 80 36.26 3.38 -5.96
N ILE A 81 35.34 3.90 -5.15
CA ILE A 81 35.57 5.03 -4.23
C ILE A 81 35.45 4.63 -2.75
N GLY A 82 35.24 3.33 -2.47
CA GLY A 82 35.09 2.81 -1.11
C GLY A 82 33.80 3.25 -0.41
N PHE A 83 32.76 3.59 -1.16
CA PHE A 83 31.45 3.96 -0.60
C PHE A 83 30.60 2.72 -0.36
N SER A 84 29.96 2.65 0.80
CA SER A 84 28.95 1.65 1.15
C SER A 84 27.99 2.22 2.19
N ASP A 85 26.70 1.95 2.04
CA ASP A 85 25.65 2.38 2.95
C ASP A 85 24.51 1.35 2.98
N ASP A 86 24.18 0.85 4.17
CA ASP A 86 23.07 -0.07 4.45
C ASP A 86 21.83 0.65 5.02
N ILE A 87 21.87 1.98 5.15
CA ILE A 87 20.74 2.85 5.54
C ILE A 87 20.24 2.63 6.98
N GLU A 88 20.81 1.68 7.74
CA GLU A 88 20.39 1.34 9.10
C GLU A 88 20.71 2.45 10.13
N ALA A 89 21.64 3.35 9.80
CA ALA A 89 21.95 4.53 10.60
C ALA A 89 20.95 5.69 10.40
N GLY A 90 20.06 5.58 9.41
CA GLY A 90 19.10 6.62 9.02
C GLY A 90 19.41 7.21 7.64
N GLU A 91 18.91 8.42 7.37
CA GLU A 91 19.06 9.07 6.06
C GLU A 91 20.47 9.63 5.80
N ASP A 92 21.32 9.77 6.82
CA ASP A 92 22.67 10.35 6.71
C ASP A 92 22.75 11.57 5.77
N ASP A 93 23.48 11.47 4.65
CA ASP A 93 23.65 12.51 3.64
C ASP A 93 22.70 12.39 2.43
N TRP A 94 21.73 11.45 2.46
CA TRP A 94 20.75 11.27 1.40
C TRP A 94 19.78 12.45 1.35
N ALA A 95 19.82 13.22 0.27
CA ALA A 95 18.81 14.24 -0.01
C ALA A 95 17.53 13.58 -0.53
N THR A 96 16.49 13.53 0.31
CA THR A 96 15.22 12.88 -0.05
C THR A 96 14.18 13.89 -0.55
N THR A 97 13.44 13.52 -1.59
CA THR A 97 12.21 14.21 -2.00
C THR A 97 11.14 13.13 -2.25
N GLY A 98 10.45 12.75 -1.17
CA GLY A 98 9.44 11.68 -1.19
C GLY A 98 9.97 10.28 -0.86
N TRP A 99 11.29 10.11 -0.72
CA TRP A 99 11.90 8.93 -0.11
C TRP A 99 11.96 9.07 1.41
N TYR A 100 11.94 7.94 2.12
CA TYR A 100 12.13 7.85 3.56
C TYR A 100 12.68 6.47 3.92
N VAL A 101 13.38 6.36 5.05
CA VAL A 101 13.88 5.07 5.57
C VAL A 101 12.74 4.30 6.25
N THR A 102 12.64 3.01 5.97
CA THR A 102 11.58 2.15 6.52
C THR A 102 12.05 0.71 6.69
N ASP A 103 11.51 0.04 7.70
CA ASP A 103 11.59 -1.42 7.90
C ASP A 103 10.49 -2.17 7.12
N GLY A 104 9.70 -1.45 6.33
CA GLY A 104 8.54 -2.00 5.61
C GLY A 104 7.36 -2.33 6.52
N ILE A 105 7.35 -1.84 7.76
CA ILE A 105 6.26 -2.03 8.72
C ILE A 105 5.59 -0.67 8.98
N LEU A 106 4.32 -0.58 8.62
CA LEU A 106 3.50 0.60 8.91
C LEU A 106 2.32 0.23 9.80
N ASP A 107 1.96 1.19 10.67
CA ASP A 107 0.81 1.05 11.54
C ASP A 107 -0.48 0.97 10.73
N ASN A 108 -1.30 -0.02 11.08
CA ASN A 108 -2.63 -0.13 10.52
C ASN A 108 -3.62 0.78 11.28
N GLY A 109 -4.75 1.07 10.66
CA GLY A 109 -5.84 1.88 11.23
C GLY A 109 -7.07 1.04 11.52
N TRP A 110 -6.93 -0.10 12.21
CA TRP A 110 -8.04 -1.04 12.35
C TRP A 110 -9.18 -0.49 13.21
N GLY A 111 -10.42 -0.69 12.74
CA GLY A 111 -11.64 -0.38 13.45
C GLY A 111 -12.68 -1.50 13.31
N VAL A 112 -13.41 -1.76 14.39
CA VAL A 112 -14.55 -2.70 14.36
C VAL A 112 -15.81 -2.00 14.86
N THR A 113 -16.85 -2.02 14.04
CA THR A 113 -18.19 -1.52 14.41
C THR A 113 -19.21 -2.64 14.31
N VAL A 114 -19.96 -2.88 15.38
CA VAL A 114 -21.06 -3.84 15.42
C VAL A 114 -22.39 -3.10 15.37
N ILE A 115 -23.18 -3.40 14.35
CA ILE A 115 -24.51 -2.85 14.15
C ILE A 115 -25.54 -3.94 14.47
N ASP A 116 -26.48 -3.63 15.36
CA ASP A 116 -27.60 -4.50 15.69
C ASP A 116 -28.89 -3.93 15.11
N THR A 117 -29.55 -4.73 14.30
CA THR A 117 -30.73 -4.32 13.54
C THR A 117 -31.82 -5.36 13.62
N LYS A 118 -33.05 -4.94 13.40
CA LYS A 118 -34.18 -5.84 13.20
C LYS A 118 -34.90 -5.46 11.92
N SER A 119 -35.10 -6.44 11.05
CA SER A 119 -35.96 -6.27 9.89
C SER A 119 -37.38 -5.96 10.36
N VAL A 120 -37.95 -4.90 9.81
CA VAL A 120 -39.35 -4.52 10.04
C VAL A 120 -40.05 -4.42 8.70
N PRO A 121 -41.17 -5.15 8.50
CA PRO A 121 -42.07 -4.87 7.40
C PRO A 121 -42.54 -3.43 7.52
N THR A 122 -42.35 -2.60 6.49
CA THR A 122 -42.81 -1.21 6.55
C THR A 122 -44.06 -0.99 5.72
N ALA A 123 -45.03 -0.27 6.29
CA ALA A 123 -46.16 0.30 5.57
C ALA A 123 -45.91 1.74 5.10
N ARG A 124 -44.74 2.33 5.45
CA ARG A 124 -44.42 3.74 5.23
C ARG A 124 -43.89 4.04 3.84
N TYR A 125 -43.38 3.02 3.14
CA TYR A 125 -42.92 3.08 1.75
C TYR A 125 -43.47 1.85 1.01
N PRO A 126 -44.69 1.92 0.46
CA PRO A 126 -45.26 0.82 -0.31
C PRO A 126 -44.52 0.73 -1.64
N GLU A 127 -43.78 -0.35 -1.83
CA GLU A 127 -43.12 -0.84 -3.06
C GLU A 127 -41.67 -0.39 -3.36
N PRO A 128 -40.83 -1.33 -3.87
CA PRO A 128 -41.19 -2.71 -4.24
C PRO A 128 -41.24 -3.68 -3.05
N ALA A 129 -41.85 -4.85 -3.26
CA ALA A 129 -42.04 -5.96 -2.29
C ALA A 129 -40.76 -6.47 -1.57
N ASP A 130 -39.59 -5.90 -1.88
CA ASP A 130 -38.28 -6.24 -1.33
C ASP A 130 -37.65 -5.10 -0.49
N ASN A 131 -38.41 -4.05 -0.18
CA ASN A 131 -37.95 -2.93 0.65
C ASN A 131 -38.03 -3.26 2.15
N PHE A 132 -37.01 -3.97 2.66
CA PHE A 132 -36.85 -4.23 4.09
C PHE A 132 -36.21 -3.03 4.78
N ALA A 133 -37.00 -2.17 5.43
CA ALA A 133 -36.39 -1.23 6.37
C ALA A 133 -35.90 -1.99 7.61
N MET A 134 -34.86 -1.45 8.21
CA MET A 134 -34.32 -1.97 9.45
C MET A 134 -34.52 -0.95 10.56
N THR A 135 -34.95 -1.43 11.73
CA THR A 135 -34.81 -0.64 12.96
C THR A 135 -33.41 -0.84 13.49
N LEU A 136 -32.66 0.25 13.64
CA LEU A 136 -31.39 0.26 14.34
C LEU A 136 -31.66 0.09 15.83
N HIS A 137 -31.08 -0.93 16.44
CA HIS A 137 -31.21 -1.17 17.87
C HIS A 137 -30.02 -0.60 18.66
N SER A 138 -28.80 -0.81 18.16
CA SER A 138 -27.59 -0.31 18.80
C SER A 138 -26.41 -0.32 17.84
N ILE A 139 -25.45 0.57 18.06
CA ILE A 139 -24.13 0.59 17.44
C ILE A 139 -23.11 0.46 18.56
N HIS A 140 -22.14 -0.44 18.40
CA HIS A 140 -21.00 -0.56 19.31
C HIS A 140 -19.71 -0.46 18.50
N THR A 141 -18.75 0.29 19.01
CA THR A 141 -17.41 0.39 18.44
C THR A 141 -16.42 -0.29 19.36
N MET A 142 -15.55 -1.13 18.80
CA MET A 142 -14.48 -1.75 19.54
C MET A 142 -13.39 -0.72 19.82
N PHE A 143 -12.86 -0.73 21.04
CA PHE A 143 -11.59 -0.07 21.32
C PHE A 143 -10.45 -0.93 20.75
N VAL A 144 -9.63 -0.35 19.88
CA VAL A 144 -8.44 -0.98 19.33
C VAL A 144 -7.22 -0.35 19.97
N TYR A 145 -6.38 -1.18 20.59
CA TYR A 145 -5.14 -0.72 21.20
C TYR A 145 -4.11 -0.39 20.09
N PRO A 146 -3.60 0.84 20.02
CA PRO A 146 -2.80 1.28 18.88
C PRO A 146 -1.47 0.53 18.76
N GLY A 147 -0.81 0.20 19.88
CA GLY A 147 0.51 -0.45 19.85
C GLY A 147 0.50 -1.93 19.47
N THR A 148 -0.63 -2.62 19.62
CA THR A 148 -0.77 -4.05 19.28
C THR A 148 -1.80 -4.30 18.20
N GLN A 149 -2.48 -3.25 17.75
CA GLN A 149 -3.52 -3.30 16.73
C GLN A 149 -4.59 -4.37 17.03
N SER A 150 -4.99 -4.48 18.30
CA SER A 150 -5.91 -5.52 18.79
C SER A 150 -6.95 -4.97 19.76
N GLY A 151 -8.08 -5.66 19.88
CA GLY A 151 -9.18 -5.21 20.74
C GLY A 151 -10.18 -6.31 21.06
N TYR A 152 -11.10 -6.00 21.97
CA TYR A 152 -12.21 -6.87 22.33
C TYR A 152 -13.50 -6.07 22.41
N LEU A 153 -14.58 -6.61 21.83
CA LEU A 153 -15.92 -6.04 21.93
C LEU A 153 -16.92 -7.13 22.34
N GLY A 154 -17.49 -6.98 23.53
CA GLY A 154 -18.58 -7.84 23.99
C GLY A 154 -19.87 -7.53 23.24
N VAL A 155 -20.47 -8.54 22.62
CA VAL A 155 -21.75 -8.43 21.94
C VAL A 155 -22.78 -9.32 22.63
N SER A 156 -23.75 -8.72 23.32
CA SER A 156 -24.77 -9.50 24.02
C SER A 156 -25.63 -10.31 23.06
N ALA A 157 -26.00 -11.53 23.47
CA ALA A 157 -26.90 -12.41 22.71
C ALA A 157 -28.22 -11.71 22.37
N THR A 158 -28.76 -12.00 21.19
CA THR A 158 -30.12 -11.59 20.83
C THR A 158 -31.12 -12.50 21.54
N THR A 159 -32.22 -11.92 22.02
CA THR A 159 -33.31 -12.71 22.60
C THR A 159 -33.85 -13.69 21.54
N GLY A 160 -34.21 -14.91 21.96
CA GLY A 160 -34.74 -15.94 21.07
C GLY A 160 -35.95 -15.45 20.26
N LYS A 161 -35.99 -15.80 18.96
CA LYS A 161 -37.04 -15.39 18.01
C LYS A 161 -37.21 -13.87 17.84
N SER A 162 -36.22 -13.07 18.22
CA SER A 162 -36.31 -11.59 18.13
C SER A 162 -36.37 -11.05 16.70
N GLY A 163 -35.88 -11.81 15.71
CA GLY A 163 -35.70 -11.35 14.33
C GLY A 163 -34.57 -10.32 14.17
N ARG A 164 -33.72 -10.16 15.20
CA ARG A 164 -32.55 -9.27 15.18
C ARG A 164 -31.36 -9.94 14.51
N VAL A 165 -30.62 -9.16 13.75
CA VAL A 165 -29.35 -9.52 13.11
C VAL A 165 -28.28 -8.55 13.59
N LYS A 166 -27.07 -9.09 13.84
CA LYS A 166 -25.90 -8.29 14.16
C LYS A 166 -24.86 -8.46 13.06
N VAL A 167 -24.26 -7.35 12.66
CA VAL A 167 -23.23 -7.30 11.63
C VAL A 167 -21.99 -6.63 12.23
N ALA A 168 -20.85 -7.31 12.18
CA ALA A 168 -19.55 -6.72 12.48
C ALA A 168 -18.92 -6.23 11.18
N ILE A 169 -18.53 -4.96 11.17
CA ILE A 169 -17.80 -4.31 10.08
C ILE A 169 -16.38 -4.13 10.58
N VAL A 170 -15.42 -4.75 9.87
CA VAL A 170 -13.98 -4.57 10.11
C VAL A 170 -13.45 -3.68 8.99
N ALA A 171 -12.76 -2.60 9.35
CA ALA A 171 -12.17 -1.67 8.41
C ALA A 171 -10.71 -1.39 8.76
N ASN A 172 -9.87 -1.25 7.73
CA ASN A 172 -8.54 -0.69 7.86
C ASN A 172 -8.57 0.75 7.34
N HIS A 173 -8.21 1.71 8.18
CA HIS A 173 -8.09 3.12 7.82
C HIS A 173 -6.64 3.55 7.57
N ALA A 174 -5.72 2.60 7.42
CA ALA A 174 -4.32 2.90 7.14
C ALA A 174 -4.17 3.61 5.79
N ASP A 175 -3.31 4.62 5.77
CA ASP A 175 -2.93 5.35 4.55
C ASP A 175 -1.70 4.71 3.92
N HIS A 176 -1.77 3.39 3.70
CA HIS A 176 -0.74 2.61 3.03
C HIS A 176 -1.34 1.39 2.33
N ILE A 177 -0.61 0.87 1.37
CA ILE A 177 -0.98 -0.32 0.58
C ILE A 177 -0.23 -1.59 1.01
N LEU A 178 0.54 -1.52 2.11
CA LEU A 178 1.23 -2.68 2.65
C LEU A 178 0.23 -3.75 3.09
N THR A 179 0.53 -4.99 2.74
CA THR A 179 -0.31 -6.13 3.08
C THR A 179 -0.41 -6.28 4.59
N SER A 180 -1.63 -6.54 5.05
CA SER A 180 -1.94 -6.74 6.46
C SER A 180 -2.87 -7.94 6.59
N SER A 181 -2.86 -8.59 7.75
CA SER A 181 -3.79 -9.68 8.06
C SER A 181 -4.48 -9.41 9.39
N TYR A 182 -5.70 -9.92 9.52
CA TYR A 182 -6.46 -9.83 10.76
C TYR A 182 -7.13 -11.17 11.06
N VAL A 183 -7.37 -11.40 12.34
CA VAL A 183 -8.13 -12.56 12.82
C VAL A 183 -9.29 -12.04 13.65
N LEU A 184 -10.52 -12.27 13.18
CA LEU A 184 -11.73 -12.00 13.96
C LEU A 184 -12.18 -13.31 14.61
N ILE A 185 -12.17 -13.33 15.94
CA ILE A 185 -12.66 -14.46 16.73
C ILE A 185 -14.00 -14.08 17.34
N VAL A 186 -15.04 -14.85 17.03
CA VAL A 186 -16.36 -14.73 17.66
C VAL A 186 -16.56 -15.96 18.53
N SER A 187 -16.76 -15.76 19.83
CA SER A 187 -16.98 -16.80 20.82
C SER A 187 -18.34 -16.70 21.51
#